data_AF-A0A2S0I8A7-F1
#
_entry.id   AF-A0A2S0I8A7-F1
#
_cell.length_a   1.000
_cell.length_b   1.000
_cell.length_c   1.000
_cell.angle_alpha   90.00
_cell.angle_beta   90.00
_cell.angle_gamma   90.00
#
_symmetry.space_group_name_H-M   'P 1'
#
loop_
_entity.id
_entity.type
_entity.pdbx_description
1 polymer ?
#
loop_
_entity_poly.entity_id
_entity_poly.type
_entity_poly.pdbx_seq_one_letter_code
_entity_poly.pdbx_strand_id
1 'polypeptide(L)'
;MLAGCAGTVATKNDLAKYGTPPSDDDLYQYMSTLRDSMPPTRYVSYRDKGYAESVKKTTVVGEDGKPVSAWQYDFEVAGYDQAGPDQPQWTARRVVFFNGRAIGGFDANGKFMRTSAQPPAAAAPAPAATPAQPR
;
A
#
# COMPACT_ATOMS: atom_id res chain seq x y z
N MET A 1 34.55 -5.90 -4.06
CA MET A 1 33.56 -4.82 -3.87
C MET A 1 32.84 -4.61 -5.18
N LEU A 2 31.53 -4.89 -5.24
CA LEU A 2 30.54 -4.23 -6.12
C LEU A 2 29.19 -4.87 -5.76
N ALA A 3 28.62 -4.36 -4.66
CA ALA A 3 27.22 -4.59 -4.32
C ALA A 3 26.40 -4.15 -5.53
N GLY A 4 25.74 -5.10 -6.18
CA GLY A 4 24.76 -4.81 -7.21
C GLY A 4 23.68 -3.95 -6.58
N CYS A 5 23.67 -2.66 -6.93
CA CYS A 5 22.63 -1.74 -6.55
C CYS A 5 21.29 -2.33 -7.00
N ALA A 6 20.50 -2.83 -6.05
CA ALA A 6 19.08 -3.03 -6.25
C ALA A 6 18.54 -1.73 -6.87
N GLY A 7 18.09 -1.80 -8.12
CA GLY A 7 17.64 -0.64 -8.87
C GLY A 7 16.59 0.08 -8.04
N THR A 8 16.95 1.26 -7.51
CA THR A 8 16.09 1.99 -6.60
C THR A 8 14.87 2.44 -7.41
N VAL A 9 13.70 1.89 -7.10
CA VAL A 9 12.42 2.20 -7.78
C VAL A 9 12.09 3.70 -7.71
N ALA A 10 12.65 4.41 -6.72
CA ALA A 10 12.49 5.84 -6.54
C ALA A 10 13.84 6.59 -6.60
N THR A 11 13.89 7.67 -7.39
CA THR A 11 14.97 8.65 -7.33
C THR A 11 14.71 9.66 -6.18
N LYS A 12 15.71 10.47 -5.81
CA LYS A 12 15.53 11.55 -4.82
C LYS A 12 14.40 12.52 -5.19
N ASN A 13 14.25 12.84 -6.48
CA ASN A 13 13.17 13.69 -6.97
C ASN A 13 11.80 13.00 -6.86
N ASP A 14 11.76 11.68 -7.03
CA ASP A 14 10.53 10.91 -6.84
C ASP A 14 10.11 10.88 -5.38
N LEU A 15 11.05 10.70 -4.46
CA LEU A 15 10.77 10.72 -3.03
C LEU A 15 10.21 12.07 -2.58
N ALA A 16 10.70 13.18 -3.14
CA ALA A 16 10.18 14.51 -2.84
C ALA A 16 8.75 14.74 -3.34
N LYS A 17 8.34 14.08 -4.43
CA LYS A 17 7.03 14.30 -5.08
C LYS A 17 5.98 13.26 -4.70
N TYR A 18 6.35 11.99 -4.69
CA TYR A 18 5.45 10.84 -4.46
C TYR A 18 5.62 10.23 -3.06
N GLY A 19 6.59 10.70 -2.29
CA GLY A 19 6.94 10.11 -1.00
C GLY A 19 7.72 8.81 -1.13
N THR A 20 7.84 8.08 -0.02
CA THR A 20 8.48 6.76 -0.02
C THR A 20 7.55 5.70 -0.65
N PRO A 21 8.05 4.88 -1.59
CA PRO A 21 7.30 3.74 -2.11
C PRO A 21 7.01 2.72 -0.99
N PRO A 22 5.98 1.88 -1.14
CA PRO A 22 5.67 0.86 -0.13
C PRO A 22 6.85 -0.09 0.04
N SER A 23 7.25 -0.34 1.29
CA SER A 23 8.21 -1.41 1.61
C SER A 23 7.53 -2.78 1.56
N ASP A 24 8.32 -3.85 1.60
CA ASP A 24 7.77 -5.22 1.70
C ASP A 24 6.87 -5.37 2.93
N ASP A 25 7.26 -4.81 4.08
CA ASP A 25 6.45 -4.83 5.31
C ASP A 25 5.11 -4.10 5.14
N ASP A 26 5.10 -2.96 4.44
CA ASP A 26 3.86 -2.22 4.14
C ASP A 26 2.92 -3.04 3.25
N LEU A 27 3.47 -3.75 2.26
CA LEU A 27 2.73 -4.66 1.40
C LEU A 27 2.17 -5.84 2.20
N TYR A 28 2.97 -6.44 3.07
CA TYR A 28 2.53 -7.54 3.95
C TYR A 28 1.40 -7.11 4.89
N GLN A 29 1.51 -5.95 5.53
CA GLN A 29 0.48 -5.40 6.39
C GLN A 29 -0.84 -5.18 5.62
N TYR A 30 -0.74 -4.58 4.44
CA TYR A 30 -1.91 -4.36 3.58
C TYR A 30 -2.55 -5.68 3.15
N MET A 31 -1.75 -6.65 2.69
CA MET A 31 -2.24 -7.96 2.25
C MET A 31 -2.86 -8.76 3.41
N SER A 32 -2.35 -8.63 4.63
CA SER A 32 -2.97 -9.24 5.82
C SER A 32 -4.35 -8.64 6.05
N THR A 33 -4.46 -7.31 6.04
CA THR A 33 -5.76 -6.61 6.21
C THR A 33 -6.72 -6.97 5.07
N LEU A 34 -6.21 -7.12 3.85
CA LEU A 34 -6.99 -7.49 2.69
C LEU A 34 -7.59 -8.88 2.83
N ARG A 35 -6.82 -9.84 3.32
CA ARG A 35 -7.28 -11.21 3.63
C ARG A 35 -8.51 -11.18 4.53
N ASP A 36 -8.47 -10.38 5.59
CA ASP A 36 -9.55 -10.29 6.58
C ASP A 36 -10.83 -9.66 5.99
N SER A 37 -10.71 -8.88 4.91
CA SER A 37 -11.84 -8.26 4.20
C SER A 37 -12.48 -9.13 3.11
N MET A 38 -11.82 -10.23 2.72
CA MET A 38 -12.32 -11.10 1.66
C MET A 38 -13.37 -12.09 2.20
N PRO A 39 -14.23 -12.66 1.32
CA PRO A 39 -15.12 -13.74 1.70
C PRO A 39 -14.33 -14.86 2.42
N PRO A 40 -14.94 -15.53 3.40
CA PRO A 40 -14.25 -16.57 4.17
C PRO A 40 -13.88 -17.73 3.24
N THR A 41 -12.61 -17.79 2.87
CA THR A 41 -12.01 -18.91 2.12
C THR A 41 -10.92 -19.57 2.96
N ARG A 42 -10.69 -20.87 2.74
CA ARG A 42 -9.68 -21.63 3.49
C ARG A 42 -8.25 -21.15 3.21
N TYR A 43 -7.97 -20.75 1.97
CA TYR A 43 -6.67 -20.29 1.52
C TYR A 43 -6.79 -18.98 0.73
N VAL A 44 -5.72 -18.19 0.77
CA VAL A 44 -5.53 -16.96 -0.01
C VAL A 44 -4.11 -16.95 -0.53
N SER A 45 -3.94 -16.62 -1.81
CA SER A 45 -2.65 -16.43 -2.45
C SER A 45 -2.55 -15.08 -3.13
N TYR A 46 -1.35 -14.54 -3.15
CA TYR A 46 -1.00 -13.27 -3.78
C TYR A 46 0.11 -13.51 -4.80
N ARG A 47 0.07 -12.79 -5.91
CA ARG A 47 1.17 -12.75 -6.86
C ARG A 47 1.28 -11.36 -7.47
N ASP A 48 2.48 -11.03 -7.91
CA ASP A 48 2.79 -9.78 -8.61
C ASP A 48 3.73 -10.08 -9.79
N LYS A 49 4.15 -9.04 -10.52
CA LYS A 49 5.14 -9.17 -11.61
C LYS A 49 6.57 -8.93 -11.12
N GLY A 50 6.81 -9.00 -9.81
CA GLY A 50 7.99 -8.48 -9.15
C GLY A 50 7.84 -7.01 -8.75
N TYR A 51 8.47 -6.64 -7.64
CA TYR A 51 8.31 -5.33 -6.99
C TYR A 51 8.53 -4.14 -7.95
N ALA A 52 9.63 -4.14 -8.72
CA ALA A 52 9.99 -3.04 -9.60
C ALA A 52 9.01 -2.85 -10.77
N GLU A 53 8.36 -3.92 -11.24
CA GLU A 53 7.34 -3.85 -12.31
C GLU A 53 5.94 -3.50 -11.78
N SER A 54 5.70 -3.83 -10.51
CA SER A 54 4.40 -3.72 -9.86
C SER A 54 4.19 -2.35 -9.22
N VAL A 55 5.27 -1.68 -8.80
CA VAL A 55 5.25 -0.32 -8.22
C VAL A 55 5.33 0.74 -9.32
N LYS A 56 4.36 1.66 -9.35
CA LYS A 56 4.21 2.72 -10.35
C LYS A 56 3.94 4.06 -9.67
N LYS A 57 4.29 5.15 -10.35
CA LYS A 57 3.94 6.52 -9.93
C LYS A 57 2.52 6.82 -10.38
N THR A 58 1.69 7.38 -9.50
CA THR A 58 0.31 7.74 -9.81
C THR A 58 -0.07 9.08 -9.20
N THR A 59 -1.21 9.63 -9.61
CA THR A 59 -1.83 10.81 -9.01
C THR A 59 -3.30 10.53 -8.77
N VAL A 60 -3.75 10.66 -7.53
CA VAL A 60 -5.13 10.42 -7.10
C VAL A 60 -5.74 11.70 -6.55
N VAL A 61 -7.06 11.84 -6.59
CA VAL A 61 -7.73 12.99 -5.98
C VAL A 61 -7.90 12.74 -4.48
N GLY A 62 -7.38 13.65 -3.66
CA GLY A 62 -7.49 13.64 -2.19
C GLY A 62 -8.85 14.11 -1.69
N GLU A 63 -9.06 13.99 -0.37
CA GLU A 63 -10.29 14.41 0.33
C GLU A 63 -10.62 15.89 0.17
N ASP A 64 -9.60 16.74 0.02
CA ASP A 64 -9.73 18.18 -0.20
C ASP A 64 -9.99 18.51 -1.68
N GLY A 65 -10.24 17.51 -2.52
CA GLY A 65 -10.42 17.65 -3.96
C GLY A 65 -9.13 17.93 -4.72
N LYS A 66 -7.96 17.95 -4.06
CA LYS A 66 -6.68 18.24 -4.70
C LYS A 66 -5.97 16.97 -5.16
N PRO A 67 -5.21 17.03 -6.27
CA PRO A 67 -4.40 15.91 -6.70
C PRO A 67 -3.27 15.63 -5.69
N VAL A 68 -3.12 14.36 -5.33
CA VAL A 68 -2.08 13.80 -4.47
C VAL A 68 -1.23 12.86 -5.30
N SER A 69 0.06 13.15 -5.39
CA SER A 69 1.05 12.25 -6.00
C SER A 69 1.34 11.09 -5.06
N ALA A 70 1.24 9.86 -5.55
CA ALA A 70 1.33 8.65 -4.75
C ALA A 70 1.97 7.49 -5.54
N TRP A 71 2.21 6.38 -4.86
CA TRP A 71 2.68 5.14 -5.47
C TRP A 71 1.52 4.16 -5.63
N GLN A 72 1.39 3.53 -6.79
CA GLN A 72 0.43 2.45 -7.03
C GLN A 72 1.18 1.13 -7.02
N TYR A 73 0.58 0.10 -6.44
CA TYR A 73 1.08 -1.26 -6.51
C TYR A 73 0.01 -2.16 -7.12
N ASP A 74 0.38 -2.82 -8.22
CA ASP A 74 -0.46 -3.74 -8.98
C ASP A 74 -0.15 -5.19 -8.59
N PHE A 75 -1.16 -5.94 -8.19
CA PHE A 75 -1.01 -7.34 -7.80
C PHE A 75 -2.27 -8.13 -8.14
N GLU A 76 -2.20 -9.45 -8.06
CA GLU A 76 -3.35 -10.34 -8.19
C GLU A 76 -3.55 -11.11 -6.89
N VAL A 77 -4.81 -11.34 -6.54
CA VAL A 77 -5.21 -12.13 -5.38
C VAL A 77 -6.16 -13.23 -5.80
N ALA A 78 -6.07 -14.39 -5.15
CA ALA A 78 -7.05 -15.46 -5.29
C ALA A 78 -7.35 -16.09 -3.93
N GLY A 79 -8.64 -16.22 -3.61
CA GLY A 79 -9.15 -16.99 -2.48
C GLY A 79 -9.75 -18.31 -2.95
N TYR A 80 -9.50 -19.40 -2.25
CA TYR A 80 -9.96 -20.75 -2.63
C TYR A 80 -10.08 -21.69 -1.42
N ASP A 81 -11.03 -22.64 -1.50
CA ASP A 81 -11.32 -23.59 -0.41
C ASP A 81 -10.64 -24.95 -0.55
N GLN A 82 -10.30 -25.33 -1.79
CA GLN A 82 -9.61 -26.57 -2.11
C GLN A 82 -8.37 -26.25 -2.96
N ALA A 83 -7.21 -26.75 -2.55
CA ALA A 83 -6.04 -26.81 -3.41
C ALA A 83 -6.23 -28.02 -4.35
N GLY A 84 -6.86 -27.79 -5.50
CA GLY A 84 -7.21 -28.83 -6.48
C GLY A 84 -6.65 -28.55 -7.88
N PRO A 85 -6.95 -29.40 -8.87
CA PRO A 85 -6.57 -29.17 -10.26
C PRO A 85 -7.28 -27.95 -10.89
N ASP A 86 -8.37 -27.50 -10.28
CA ASP A 86 -9.06 -26.27 -10.65
C ASP A 86 -8.19 -25.06 -10.31
N GLN A 87 -7.88 -24.26 -11.32
CA GLN A 87 -7.03 -23.08 -11.13
C GLN A 87 -7.76 -22.04 -10.29
N PRO A 88 -7.09 -21.45 -9.29
CA PRO A 88 -7.67 -20.38 -8.50
C PRO A 88 -7.99 -19.18 -9.40
N GLN A 89 -9.15 -18.55 -9.19
CA GLN A 89 -9.56 -17.37 -9.94
C GLN A 89 -8.78 -16.15 -9.46
N TRP A 90 -7.79 -15.74 -10.25
CA TRP A 90 -6.97 -14.57 -9.98
C TRP A 90 -7.73 -13.29 -10.31
N THR A 91 -7.84 -12.41 -9.33
CA THR A 91 -8.44 -11.09 -9.48
C THR A 91 -7.36 -10.02 -9.39
N ALA A 92 -7.22 -9.23 -10.46
CA ALA A 92 -6.33 -8.07 -10.46
C ALA A 92 -6.81 -7.01 -9.46
N ARG A 93 -5.88 -6.54 -8.64
CA ARG A 93 -6.09 -5.48 -7.65
C ARG A 93 -5.02 -4.42 -7.76
N ARG A 94 -5.41 -3.22 -7.36
CA ARG A 94 -4.56 -2.04 -7.36
C ARG A 94 -4.77 -1.29 -6.06
N VAL A 95 -3.68 -1.02 -5.38
CA VAL A 95 -3.65 -0.27 -4.14
C VAL A 95 -2.74 0.95 -4.33
N VAL A 96 -3.07 2.03 -3.65
CA VAL A 96 -2.32 3.28 -3.68
C VAL A 96 -1.74 3.52 -2.30
N PHE A 97 -0.46 3.86 -2.28
CA PHE A 97 0.35 4.15 -1.11
C PHE A 97 0.87 5.58 -1.15
N PHE A 98 0.88 6.24 0.01
CA PHE A 98 1.56 7.51 0.20
C PHE A 98 2.46 7.42 1.44
N ASN A 99 3.77 7.63 1.28
CA ASN A 99 4.77 7.43 2.33
C ASN A 99 4.67 6.06 3.02
N GLY A 100 4.65 4.98 2.23
CA GLY A 100 4.50 3.61 2.73
C GLY A 100 3.10 3.23 3.23
N ARG A 101 2.17 4.18 3.37
CA ARG A 101 0.83 3.90 3.92
C ARG A 101 -0.20 3.71 2.83
N ALA A 102 -0.96 2.62 2.88
CA ALA A 102 -2.09 2.41 1.97
C ALA A 102 -3.16 3.47 2.20
N ILE A 103 -3.47 4.26 1.17
CA ILE A 103 -4.47 5.33 1.21
C ILE A 103 -5.77 4.98 0.47
N GLY A 104 -5.77 3.91 -0.32
CA GLY A 104 -6.95 3.49 -1.08
C GLY A 104 -6.65 2.42 -2.11
N GLY A 105 -7.71 1.92 -2.75
CA GLY A 105 -7.62 1.02 -3.89
C GLY A 105 -8.52 1.49 -5.02
N PHE A 106 -8.61 0.67 -6.07
CA PHE A 106 -9.54 0.93 -7.17
C PHE A 106 -10.68 -0.08 -7.16
N ASP A 107 -11.90 0.40 -7.40
CA ASP A 107 -13.05 -0.47 -7.61
C ASP A 107 -13.04 -1.12 -9.00
N ALA A 108 -14.03 -1.97 -9.29
CA ALA A 108 -14.18 -2.66 -10.56
C ALA A 108 -14.36 -1.71 -11.76
N ASN A 109 -14.80 -0.47 -11.53
CA ASN A 109 -14.97 0.57 -12.55
C ASN A 109 -13.71 1.44 -12.73
N GLY A 110 -12.64 1.13 -12.00
CA GLY A 110 -11.40 1.90 -12.01
C GLY A 110 -11.49 3.24 -11.28
N LYS A 111 -12.50 3.44 -10.43
CA LYS A 111 -12.60 4.61 -9.56
C LYS A 111 -11.77 4.40 -8.31
N PHE A 112 -10.96 5.39 -7.96
CA PHE A 112 -10.19 5.37 -6.71
C PHE A 112 -11.12 5.50 -5.50
N MET A 113 -11.04 4.55 -4.58
CA MET A 113 -11.77 4.50 -3.32
C MET A 113 -10.77 4.48 -2.17
N ARG A 114 -10.83 5.49 -1.29
CA ARG A 114 -10.00 5.48 -0.08
C ARG A 114 -10.43 4.34 0.85
N THR A 115 -9.46 3.63 1.39
CA THR A 115 -9.71 2.64 2.44
C THR A 115 -9.99 3.39 3.74
N SER A 116 -11.19 3.23 4.30
CA SER A 116 -11.49 3.70 5.66
C SER A 116 -10.73 2.91 6.75
N ALA A 117 -10.08 1.81 6.37
CA ALA A 117 -9.13 1.04 7.18
C ALA A 117 -7.74 1.73 7.26
N GLN A 118 -7.72 3.04 7.48
CA GLN A 118 -6.53 3.73 7.96
C GLN A 118 -6.33 3.27 9.41
N PRO A 119 -5.28 2.51 9.77
CA PRO A 119 -4.86 2.49 11.17
C PRO A 119 -4.62 3.96 11.52
N PRO A 120 -5.23 4.50 12.59
CA PRO A 120 -5.01 5.89 12.96
C PRO A 120 -3.52 6.15 12.93
N ALA A 121 -3.12 7.23 12.26
CA ALA A 121 -1.74 7.69 12.36
C ALA A 121 -1.41 7.72 13.84
N ALA A 122 -0.35 7.00 14.25
CA ALA A 122 0.16 7.12 15.61
C ALA A 122 0.27 8.61 15.88
N ALA A 123 -0.53 9.10 16.83
CA ALA A 123 -0.53 10.50 17.19
C ALA A 123 0.93 10.88 17.45
N ALA A 124 1.42 11.93 16.80
CA ALA A 124 2.73 12.47 17.12
C ALA A 124 2.78 12.64 18.65
N PRO A 125 3.85 12.20 19.32
CA PRO A 125 3.96 12.37 20.76
C PRO A 125 3.70 13.84 21.07
N ALA A 126 2.75 14.09 21.97
CA ALA A 126 2.42 15.45 22.40
C ALA A 126 3.72 16.17 22.79
N PRO A 127 3.91 17.44 22.40
CA PRO A 127 5.08 18.20 22.83
C PRO A 127 5.18 18.12 24.35
N ALA A 128 6.34 17.67 24.84
CA ALA A 128 6.59 17.52 26.25
C ALA A 128 6.25 18.83 26.97
N ALA A 129 5.30 18.77 27.90
CA ALA A 129 4.96 19.90 28.75
C ALA A 129 6.24 20.33 29.48
N THR A 130 6.68 21.55 29.22
CA THR A 130 7.81 22.17 29.90
C THR A 130 7.41 22.28 31.39
N PRO A 131 8.19 21.74 32.34
CA PRO A 131 7.88 21.93 33.75
C PRO A 131 7.92 23.42 34.06
N ALA A 132 6.82 23.96 34.60
CA ALA A 132 6.74 25.33 35.06
C ALA A 132 7.85 25.57 36.10
N GLN A 133 8.75 26.52 35.82
CA GLN A 133 9.72 26.99 36.81
C GLN A 133 8.97 27.68 37.95
N PRO A 134 9.15 27.27 39.22
CA PRO A 134 8.68 28.06 40.35
C PRO A 134 9.52 29.33 40.48
N ARG A 135 8.83 30.44 40.76
CA ARG A 135 9.39 31.75 41.10
C ARG A 135 10.14 31.72 42.42
#